data_AF-A0A4V3RU43-F1
#
_entry.id   AF-A0A4V3RU43-F1
#
_cell.length_a   1.000
_cell.length_b   1.000
_cell.length_c   1.000
_cell.angle_alpha   90.00
_cell.angle_beta   90.00
_cell.angle_gamma   90.00
#
_symmetry.space_group_name_H-M   'P 1'
#
loop_
_entity.id
_entity.type
_entity.pdbx_description
1 polymer ?
#
loop_
_entity_poly.entity_id
_entity_poly.type
_entity_poly.pdbx_seq_one_letter_code
_entity_poly.pdbx_strand_id
1 'polypeptide(L)'
;MCRLMTPQLAETLKDFPLYSQDGKGKEAVCRAIFALGSIRWYILEGETDGKDTILFGIVIGMMEDEYGYISLNELSEVELDYTALGFGKLQVRQQENFQPTKLSQLKDNRLQRFLANLE
;
A
#
# COMPACT_ATOMS: atom_id res chain seq x y z
N MET A 1 17.48 4.10 7.29
CA MET A 1 16.48 3.04 7.51
C MET A 1 15.14 3.64 7.11
N CYS A 2 14.38 2.99 6.23
CA CYS A 2 13.11 3.51 5.75
C CYS A 2 12.12 3.67 6.91
N ARG A 3 11.50 4.85 7.05
CA ARG A 3 10.55 5.15 8.14
C ARG A 3 9.33 4.22 8.12
N LEU A 4 8.89 3.80 6.93
CA LEU A 4 7.72 2.94 6.77
C LEU A 4 8.03 1.46 6.96
N MET A 5 9.31 1.05 6.93
CA MET A 5 9.70 -0.34 7.17
C MET A 5 9.71 -0.64 8.68
N THR A 6 8.60 -1.12 9.19
CA THR A 6 8.49 -1.58 10.59
C THR A 6 8.87 -3.07 10.70
N PRO A 7 9.29 -3.55 11.89
CA PRO A 7 9.52 -4.98 12.09
C PRO A 7 8.29 -5.84 11.79
N GLN A 8 7.09 -5.32 12.10
CA GLN A 8 5.83 -5.99 11.80
C GLN A 8 5.57 -6.07 10.29
N LEU A 9 5.85 -5.00 9.53
CA LEU A 9 5.73 -5.02 8.08
C LEU A 9 6.71 -6.03 7.48
N ALA A 10 7.97 -6.01 7.92
CA ALA A 10 8.99 -6.95 7.47
C ALA A 10 8.55 -8.41 7.71
N GLU A 11 8.06 -8.73 8.90
CA GLU A 11 7.54 -10.06 9.22
C GLU A 11 6.34 -10.44 8.33
N THR A 12 5.43 -9.49 8.13
CA THR A 12 4.20 -9.69 7.36
C THR A 12 4.47 -10.03 5.89
N LEU A 13 5.56 -9.50 5.32
CA LEU A 13 5.95 -9.68 3.92
C LEU A 13 6.79 -10.92 3.66
N LYS A 14 7.40 -11.56 4.68
CA LYS A 14 8.25 -12.75 4.51
C LYS A 14 7.56 -13.88 3.74
N ASP A 15 6.27 -14.09 4.02
CA ASP A 15 5.47 -15.14 3.40
C ASP A 15 4.79 -14.69 2.09
N PHE A 16 5.02 -13.45 1.68
CA PHE A 16 4.38 -12.80 0.52
C PHE A 16 5.42 -12.09 -0.36
N PRO A 17 6.42 -12.83 -0.90
CA PRO A 17 7.35 -12.28 -1.89
C PRO A 17 6.58 -11.86 -3.16
N LEU A 18 7.24 -11.09 -4.02
CA LEU A 18 6.67 -10.69 -5.31
C LEU A 18 6.22 -11.93 -6.11
N TYR A 19 5.06 -11.83 -6.76
CA TYR A 19 4.40 -12.88 -7.55
C TYR A 19 3.80 -14.05 -6.75
N SER A 20 3.86 -14.05 -5.41
CA SER A 20 3.26 -15.09 -4.54
C SER A 20 1.72 -15.16 -4.58
N GLN A 21 1.07 -14.15 -5.14
CA GLN A 21 -0.38 -13.97 -5.21
C GLN A 21 -0.90 -13.84 -6.65
N ASP A 22 -0.06 -14.10 -7.66
CA ASP A 22 -0.44 -14.07 -9.07
C ASP A 22 -1.66 -14.95 -9.35
N GLY A 23 -2.56 -14.45 -10.21
CA GLY A 23 -3.79 -15.13 -10.59
C GLY A 23 -4.89 -15.15 -9.52
N LYS A 24 -4.67 -14.60 -8.31
CA LYS A 24 -5.71 -14.55 -7.27
C LYS A 24 -6.74 -13.43 -7.48
N GLY A 25 -6.42 -12.38 -8.25
CA GLY A 25 -7.31 -11.25 -8.48
C GLY A 25 -7.86 -10.68 -7.18
N LYS A 26 -9.20 -10.51 -7.08
CA LYS A 26 -9.87 -10.03 -5.85
C LYS A 26 -9.72 -10.93 -4.62
N GLU A 27 -9.25 -12.17 -4.78
CA GLU A 27 -8.98 -13.09 -3.69
C GLU A 27 -7.56 -12.97 -3.11
N ALA A 28 -6.71 -12.10 -3.69
CA ALA A 28 -5.42 -11.76 -3.11
C ALA A 28 -5.61 -11.14 -1.72
N VAL A 29 -4.69 -11.44 -0.80
CA VAL A 29 -4.71 -10.98 0.59
C VAL A 29 -3.90 -9.69 0.68
N CYS A 30 -4.56 -8.59 1.03
CA CYS A 30 -3.90 -7.35 1.42
C CYS A 30 -3.20 -7.53 2.76
N ARG A 31 -1.94 -7.13 2.81
CA ARG A 31 -0.98 -7.34 3.90
C ARG A 31 -0.74 -6.07 4.71
N ALA A 32 -0.78 -4.92 4.07
CA ALA A 32 -0.65 -3.62 4.72
C ALA A 32 -1.42 -2.55 3.95
N ILE A 33 -1.80 -1.48 4.64
CA ILE A 33 -2.39 -0.30 4.01
C ILE A 33 -1.53 0.90 4.36
N PHE A 34 -1.11 1.66 3.35
CA PHE A 34 -0.55 2.99 3.54
C PHE A 34 -1.56 4.05 3.13
N ALA A 35 -1.50 5.21 3.77
CA ALA A 35 -2.46 6.29 3.56
C ALA A 35 -1.82 7.68 3.61
N LEU A 36 -2.29 8.57 2.72
CA LEU A 36 -2.06 10.01 2.76
C LEU A 36 -3.32 10.72 2.25
N GLY A 37 -4.03 11.45 3.12
CA GLY A 37 -5.31 12.05 2.75
C GLY A 37 -6.33 11.00 2.32
N SER A 38 -6.85 11.10 1.08
CA SER A 38 -7.74 10.11 0.47
C SER A 38 -7.01 8.99 -0.29
N ILE A 39 -5.68 9.12 -0.49
CA ILE A 39 -4.90 8.12 -1.22
C ILE A 39 -4.68 6.91 -0.33
N ARG A 40 -4.87 5.71 -0.89
CA ARG A 40 -4.61 4.44 -0.22
C ARG A 40 -3.74 3.57 -1.11
N TRP A 41 -2.73 2.95 -0.51
CA TRP A 41 -1.96 1.86 -1.13
C TRP A 41 -2.27 0.57 -0.38
N TYR A 42 -2.90 -0.39 -1.05
CA TYR A 42 -3.17 -1.73 -0.54
C TYR A 42 -2.04 -2.65 -0.98
N ILE A 43 -1.16 -3.00 -0.05
CA ILE A 43 0.04 -3.79 -0.33
C ILE A 43 -0.31 -5.26 -0.29
N LEU A 44 0.04 -5.97 -1.35
CA LEU A 44 -0.19 -7.41 -1.49
C LEU A 44 1.08 -8.20 -1.20
N GLU A 45 2.21 -7.68 -1.66
CA GLU A 45 3.49 -8.40 -1.68
C GLU A 45 4.63 -7.42 -1.49
N GLY A 46 5.80 -7.95 -1.16
CA GLY A 46 7.02 -7.16 -1.18
C GLY A 46 8.28 -7.99 -1.03
N GLU A 47 9.35 -7.51 -1.64
CA GLU A 47 10.67 -8.12 -1.60
C GLU A 47 11.72 -7.06 -1.34
N THR A 48 12.71 -7.39 -0.51
CA THR A 48 13.82 -6.48 -0.24
C THR A 48 14.93 -6.72 -1.25
N ASP A 49 15.25 -5.68 -2.02
CA ASP A 49 16.37 -5.67 -2.96
C ASP A 49 17.38 -4.59 -2.56
N GLY A 50 18.54 -5.04 -2.07
CA GLY A 50 19.62 -4.17 -1.60
C GLY A 50 19.20 -3.26 -0.45
N LYS A 51 18.96 -1.97 -0.74
CA LYS A 51 18.63 -0.92 0.23
C LYS A 51 17.16 -0.52 0.22
N ASP A 52 16.36 -1.10 -0.65
CA ASP A 52 14.95 -0.79 -0.80
C ASP A 52 14.09 -2.05 -0.64
N THR A 53 12.82 -1.83 -0.36
CA THR A 53 11.81 -2.87 -0.44
C THR A 53 10.83 -2.49 -1.52
N ILE A 54 10.81 -3.29 -2.58
CA ILE A 54 9.84 -3.13 -3.66
C ILE A 54 8.58 -3.85 -3.24
N LEU A 55 7.48 -3.12 -3.21
CA LEU A 55 6.16 -3.64 -2.93
C LEU A 55 5.38 -3.80 -4.23
N PHE A 56 4.41 -4.69 -4.21
CA PHE A 56 3.38 -4.76 -5.24
C PHE A 56 2.01 -4.59 -4.58
N GLY A 57 1.14 -3.80 -5.20
CA GLY A 57 -0.16 -3.49 -4.64
C GLY A 57 -1.04 -2.63 -5.53
N ILE A 58 -2.15 -2.16 -4.95
CA ILE A 58 -3.11 -1.27 -5.61
C ILE A 58 -3.00 0.11 -4.99
N VAL A 59 -2.89 1.14 -5.82
CA VAL A 59 -3.09 2.52 -5.38
C VAL A 59 -4.45 3.02 -5.85
N ILE A 60 -5.19 3.64 -4.95
CA ILE A 60 -6.42 4.37 -5.27
C ILE A 60 -6.35 5.78 -4.70
N GLY A 61 -7.17 6.67 -5.23
CA GLY A 61 -7.28 8.04 -4.70
C GLY A 61 -6.42 9.07 -5.45
N MET A 62 -5.67 8.62 -6.47
CA MET A 62 -4.92 9.49 -7.39
C MET A 62 -5.75 9.76 -8.66
N MET A 63 -5.10 10.27 -9.72
CA MET A 63 -5.74 10.50 -11.03
C MET A 63 -6.31 9.21 -11.61
N GLU A 64 -5.58 8.11 -11.49
CA GLU A 64 -6.01 6.77 -11.89
C GLU A 64 -5.88 5.81 -10.70
N ASP A 65 -6.73 4.78 -10.70
CA ASP A 65 -6.62 3.64 -9.79
C ASP A 65 -5.92 2.51 -10.52
N GLU A 66 -4.87 1.92 -9.94
CA GLU A 66 -4.03 0.97 -10.66
C GLU A 66 -3.34 -0.04 -9.73
N TYR A 67 -2.97 -1.19 -10.33
CA TYR A 67 -1.93 -2.05 -9.77
C TYR A 67 -0.57 -1.49 -10.14
N GLY A 68 0.39 -1.56 -9.22
CA GLY A 68 1.73 -1.05 -9.48
C GLY A 68 2.78 -1.55 -8.51
N TYR A 69 4.04 -1.44 -8.94
CA TYR A 69 5.19 -1.58 -8.08
C TYR A 69 5.44 -0.27 -7.35
N ILE A 70 5.84 -0.35 -6.08
CA ILE A 70 6.02 0.79 -5.21
C ILE A 70 7.37 0.64 -4.50
N SER A 71 8.27 1.61 -4.67
CA SER A 71 9.44 1.73 -3.80
C SER A 71 8.99 2.17 -2.41
N LEU A 72 9.31 1.39 -1.38
CA LEU A 72 8.99 1.76 0.00
C LEU A 72 9.80 2.98 0.44
N ASN A 73 11.04 3.13 -0.04
CA ASN A 73 11.84 4.33 0.19
C ASN A 73 11.17 5.58 -0.40
N GLU A 74 10.82 5.58 -1.68
CA GLU A 74 10.16 6.73 -2.32
C GLU A 74 8.81 7.03 -1.67
N LEU A 75 8.00 6.00 -1.37
CA LEU A 75 6.72 6.17 -0.67
C LEU A 75 6.91 6.84 0.70
N SER A 76 8.01 6.57 1.39
CA SER A 76 8.30 7.15 2.70
C SER A 76 8.65 8.64 2.65
N GLU A 77 9.10 9.13 1.50
CA GLU A 77 9.48 10.50 1.20
C GLU A 77 8.32 11.35 0.67
N VAL A 78 7.21 10.74 0.27
CA VAL A 78 6.00 11.45 -0.16
C VAL A 78 5.47 12.34 0.98
N GLU A 79 5.42 13.64 0.71
CA GLU A 79 5.04 14.68 1.66
C GLU A 79 4.15 15.73 0.99
N LEU A 80 3.13 16.18 1.73
CA LEU A 80 2.32 17.36 1.38
C LEU A 80 2.59 18.46 2.38
N ASP A 81 3.08 19.60 1.90
CA ASP A 81 3.38 20.76 2.73
C ASP A 81 2.16 21.70 2.82
N TYR A 82 1.48 21.65 3.96
CA TYR A 82 0.39 22.56 4.31
C TYR A 82 0.80 23.55 5.40
N THR A 83 2.10 23.83 5.55
CA THR A 83 2.62 24.77 6.55
C THR A 83 2.03 26.16 6.38
N ALA A 84 1.83 26.61 5.13
CA ALA A 84 1.19 27.90 4.83
C ALA A 84 -0.28 27.99 5.33
N LEU A 85 -0.96 26.86 5.52
CA LEU A 85 -2.32 26.76 6.06
C LEU A 85 -2.35 26.44 7.57
N GLY A 86 -1.18 26.32 8.22
CA GLY A 86 -1.07 26.00 9.64
C GLY A 86 -1.19 24.50 9.99
N PHE A 87 -1.31 23.62 9.00
CA PHE A 87 -1.44 22.17 9.23
C PHE A 87 -0.11 21.40 9.24
N GLY A 88 0.99 22.09 8.92
CA GLY A 88 2.32 21.49 8.83
C GLY A 88 2.46 20.54 7.65
N LYS A 89 3.39 19.59 7.77
CA LYS A 89 3.71 18.60 6.74
C LYS A 89 2.99 17.27 7.01
N LEU A 90 2.29 16.77 5.99
CA LEU A 90 1.63 15.48 6.03
C LEU A 90 2.45 14.47 5.25
N GLN A 91 2.66 13.29 5.81
CA GLN A 91 3.43 12.21 5.20
C GLN A 91 2.61 10.93 5.17
N VAL A 92 2.98 10.01 4.28
CA VAL A 92 2.37 8.69 4.22
C VAL A 92 2.52 7.96 5.56
N ARG A 93 1.45 7.30 6.03
CA ARG A 93 1.45 6.48 7.25
C ARG A 93 0.92 5.08 6.98
N GLN A 94 1.46 4.09 7.67
CA GLN A 94 0.89 2.76 7.70
C GLN A 94 -0.36 2.77 8.60
N GLN A 95 -1.43 2.10 8.17
CA GLN A 95 -2.60 1.88 9.02
C GLN A 95 -2.24 0.92 10.16
N GLU A 96 -2.40 1.39 11.39
CA GLU A 96 -2.12 0.60 12.58
C GLU A 96 -3.16 -0.51 12.79
N ASN A 97 -2.75 -1.61 13.42
CA ASN A 97 -3.60 -2.75 13.79
C ASN A 97 -4.38 -3.37 12.62
N PHE A 98 -3.93 -3.16 11.38
CA PHE A 98 -4.52 -3.80 10.21
C PHE A 98 -4.29 -5.32 10.26
N GLN A 99 -5.36 -6.07 10.01
CA GLN A 99 -5.30 -7.52 9.89
C GLN A 99 -5.33 -7.91 8.41
N PRO A 100 -4.45 -8.82 7.95
CA PRO A 100 -4.45 -9.23 6.57
C PRO A 100 -5.81 -9.72 6.11
N THR A 101 -6.31 -9.15 5.02
CA THR A 101 -7.70 -9.29 4.58
C THR A 101 -7.75 -9.43 3.08
N LYS A 102 -8.61 -10.31 2.54
CA LYS A 102 -8.80 -10.42 1.08
C LYS A 102 -9.28 -9.10 0.50
N LEU A 103 -8.82 -8.76 -0.70
CA LEU A 103 -9.25 -7.55 -1.41
C LEU A 103 -10.78 -7.49 -1.53
N SER A 104 -11.43 -8.60 -1.83
CA SER A 104 -12.90 -8.72 -1.91
C SER A 104 -13.64 -8.44 -0.59
N GLN A 105 -12.95 -8.43 0.55
CA GLN A 105 -13.53 -8.22 1.88
C GLN A 105 -13.23 -6.83 2.46
N LEU A 106 -12.37 -6.04 1.81
CA LEU A 106 -12.05 -4.68 2.24
C LEU A 106 -13.22 -3.74 1.98
N LYS A 107 -13.65 -3.02 3.02
CA LYS A 107 -14.77 -2.08 2.97
C LYS A 107 -14.36 -0.71 2.43
N ASP A 108 -13.87 -0.67 1.20
CA ASP A 108 -13.57 0.56 0.45
C ASP A 108 -14.30 0.56 -0.90
N ASN A 109 -15.27 1.46 -1.06
CA ASN A 109 -16.11 1.50 -2.25
C ASN A 109 -15.35 1.82 -3.54
N ARG A 110 -14.27 2.61 -3.47
CA ARG A 110 -13.47 2.94 -4.66
C ARG A 110 -12.62 1.74 -5.05
N LEU A 111 -12.01 1.07 -4.09
CA LEU A 111 -11.32 -0.21 -4.33
C LEU A 111 -12.26 -1.25 -4.94
N GLN A 112 -13.46 -1.45 -4.38
CA GLN A 112 -14.40 -2.47 -4.89
C GLN A 112 -14.86 -2.16 -6.32
N ARG A 113 -15.03 -0.88 -6.68
CA ARG A 113 -15.33 -0.48 -8.07
C ARG A 113 -14.17 -0.75 -9.00
N PHE A 114 -12.95 -0.42 -8.58
CA PHE A 114 -11.74 -0.71 -9.35
C PHE A 114 -11.59 -2.20 -9.63
N LEU A 115 -11.75 -3.05 -8.61
CA LEU A 115 -11.67 -4.51 -8.76
C LEU A 115 -12.75 -5.07 -9.68
N ALA A 116 -13.97 -4.54 -9.64
CA ALA A 116 -15.07 -4.99 -10.48
C ALA A 116 -14.87 -4.67 -11.98
N ASN A 117 -14.05 -3.67 -12.32
CA ASN A 117 -13.77 -3.30 -13.71
C ASN A 117 -12.68 -4.15 -14.38
N LEU A 118 -12.03 -5.02 -13.62
CA LEU A 118 -10.94 -5.90 -14.10
C LEU A 118 -11.42 -7.34 -14.37
N GLU A 119 -12.67 -7.65 -14.03
CA GLU A 119 -13.36 -8.91 -14.36
C GLU A 119 -14.10 -8.79 -15.70
#